data_AF-A0A1S8WUI7-F1
#
_entry.id   AF-A0A1S8WUI7-F1
#
_cell.length_a   1.000
_cell.length_b   1.000
_cell.length_c   1.000
_cell.angle_alpha   90.00
_cell.angle_beta   90.00
_cell.angle_gamma   90.00
#
_symmetry.space_group_name_H-M   'P 1'
#
loop_
_entity.id
_entity.type
_entity.pdbx_description
1 polymer ?
#
loop_
_entity_poly.entity_id
_entity_poly.type
_entity_poly.pdbx_seq_one_letter_code
_entity_poly.pdbx_strand_id
1 'polypeptide(L)'
;EPVENHEPSTNERSVCPPAPFCQVLAALSLPAARTCTLLRTVASRQYKRTYQLHSLLVSVGLNELEMFEWSFAGINTSLPGAGGDDCVNYLPASQRLLETLTITGVFAYLSIWALPRLTFPAFILPGNSNPMRQGLLVIHCIVFGIELGFKCATGSLLWALNPCHILTVLQVSFNSVPLFTVLFLILYGVGSVPMNEIIMLACQPSHLVTLLFRLQMHMLNGPLLALAFPVLNTRQLPFEWTVYFIQHLLLLLIPVLMLDQTTVYSVEPLDDVSWSVLALSLQILYHFLILQPIAL
;
A
#
# COMPACT_ATOMS: atom_id res chain seq x y z
N GLU A 1 -8.73 25.42 -47.06
CA GLU A 1 -10.18 25.39 -46.80
C GLU A 1 -10.93 25.11 -48.10
N PRO A 2 -12.11 24.49 -48.08
CA PRO A 2 -12.97 24.10 -46.93
C PRO A 2 -13.01 22.57 -46.73
N VAL A 3 -13.15 21.97 -45.55
CA VAL A 3 -14.21 21.96 -44.50
C VAL A 3 -15.55 21.48 -45.03
N GLU A 4 -15.83 20.18 -44.84
CA GLU A 4 -17.18 19.62 -44.92
C GLU A 4 -17.44 18.75 -43.69
N ASN A 5 -18.51 19.10 -42.98
CA ASN A 5 -18.88 18.63 -41.65
C ASN A 5 -19.57 17.26 -41.75
N HIS A 6 -19.12 16.30 -40.93
CA HIS A 6 -19.93 15.14 -40.56
C HIS A 6 -20.32 15.25 -39.08
N GLU A 7 -21.57 15.65 -38.83
CA GLU A 7 -22.27 15.27 -37.60
C GLU A 7 -22.63 13.78 -37.68
N PRO A 8 -22.65 13.10 -36.52
CA PRO A 8 -23.73 12.16 -36.29
C PRO A 8 -24.49 12.45 -34.98
N SER A 9 -25.79 12.65 -35.19
CA SER A 9 -26.95 12.33 -34.35
C SER A 9 -26.72 11.51 -33.07
N THR A 10 -27.13 12.12 -31.96
CA THR A 10 -28.01 11.58 -30.90
C THR A 10 -27.97 10.08 -30.51
N ASN A 11 -27.76 9.90 -29.20
CA ASN A 11 -28.49 8.99 -28.30
C ASN A 11 -27.86 7.60 -27.99
N GLU A 12 -26.88 7.59 -27.07
CA GLU A 12 -26.74 6.49 -26.11
C GLU A 12 -26.58 7.09 -24.69
N ARG A 13 -27.65 7.01 -23.89
CA ARG A 13 -27.56 7.20 -22.44
C ARG A 13 -26.84 5.99 -21.87
N SER A 14 -25.57 6.12 -21.52
CA SER A 14 -24.94 5.24 -20.54
C SER A 14 -25.56 5.53 -19.17
N VAL A 15 -26.56 4.74 -18.82
CA VAL A 15 -27.16 4.73 -17.49
C VAL A 15 -26.13 4.15 -16.53
N CYS A 16 -25.39 5.00 -15.83
CA CYS A 16 -24.61 4.56 -14.67
C CYS A 16 -25.59 4.00 -13.62
N PRO A 17 -25.34 2.80 -13.05
CA PRO A 17 -26.15 2.31 -11.96
C PRO A 17 -25.95 3.22 -10.73
N PRO A 18 -27.00 3.47 -9.92
CA PRO A 18 -26.87 4.34 -8.76
C PRO A 18 -25.96 3.69 -7.71
N ALA A 19 -25.08 4.51 -7.12
CA ALA A 19 -24.24 4.12 -5.99
C ALA A 19 -25.09 3.59 -4.82
N PRO A 20 -24.62 2.59 -4.05
CA PRO A 20 -25.36 1.96 -2.95
C PRO A 20 -25.79 2.96 -1.86
N PHE A 21 -25.14 4.13 -1.77
CA PHE A 21 -25.51 5.21 -0.84
C PHE A 21 -26.81 5.93 -1.20
N CYS A 22 -27.22 5.96 -2.48
CA CYS A 22 -28.50 6.55 -2.89
C CYS A 22 -29.71 5.71 -2.43
N GLN A 23 -29.54 4.40 -2.25
CA GLN A 23 -30.61 3.53 -1.75
C GLN A 23 -30.85 3.72 -0.25
N VAL A 24 -29.81 4.07 0.52
CA VAL A 24 -29.91 4.34 1.96
C VAL A 24 -30.64 5.66 2.26
N LEU A 25 -30.43 6.69 1.43
CA LEU A 25 -31.11 7.98 1.58
C LEU A 25 -32.58 7.96 1.09
N ALA A 26 -32.92 7.09 0.13
CA ALA A 26 -34.30 6.89 -0.30
C ALA A 26 -35.18 6.19 0.75
N ALA A 27 -34.58 5.48 1.71
CA ALA A 27 -35.28 4.81 2.81
C ALA A 27 -35.68 5.76 3.96
N LEU A 28 -35.15 6.99 3.99
CA LEU A 28 -35.45 8.00 5.00
C LEU A 28 -36.32 9.07 4.35
N SER A 29 -37.64 8.90 4.43
CA SER A 29 -38.67 9.80 3.90
C SER A 29 -38.57 11.22 4.48
N LEU A 30 -37.63 12.02 3.98
CA LEU A 30 -37.44 13.43 4.29
C LEU A 30 -37.77 14.27 3.04
N PRO A 31 -38.53 15.37 3.17
CA PRO A 31 -39.04 16.11 2.02
C PRO A 31 -37.92 16.86 1.28
N ALA A 32 -37.56 16.34 0.10
CA ALA A 32 -36.40 16.72 -0.72
C ALA A 32 -36.46 18.08 -1.44
N ALA A 33 -37.55 18.84 -1.32
CA ALA A 33 -37.77 20.00 -2.19
C ALA A 33 -37.21 21.34 -1.68
N ARG A 34 -37.04 21.54 -0.37
CA ARG A 34 -36.59 22.84 0.21
C ARG A 34 -35.09 22.89 0.56
N THR A 35 -34.45 21.74 0.71
CA THR A 35 -33.03 21.63 1.09
C THR A 35 -32.09 21.84 -0.11
N CYS A 36 -32.50 21.47 -1.32
CA CYS A 36 -31.67 21.57 -2.53
C CYS A 36 -31.37 23.01 -2.97
N THR A 37 -32.29 23.97 -2.77
CA THR A 37 -32.11 25.35 -3.26
C THR A 37 -31.22 26.17 -2.32
N LEU A 38 -31.26 25.90 -1.01
CA LEU A 38 -30.39 26.55 -0.02
C LEU A 38 -28.94 25.99 -0.10
N LEU A 39 -28.77 24.67 -0.28
CA LEU A 39 -27.46 24.06 -0.47
C LEU A 39 -26.75 24.54 -1.75
N ARG A 40 -27.50 24.78 -2.84
CA ARG A 40 -26.91 25.26 -4.10
C ARG A 40 -26.40 26.71 -4.02
N THR A 41 -27.03 27.56 -3.21
CA THR A 41 -26.64 28.97 -3.02
C THR A 41 -25.55 29.17 -1.96
N VAL A 42 -25.48 28.28 -0.96
CA VAL A 42 -24.37 28.24 0.00
C VAL A 42 -23.12 27.63 -0.63
N ALA A 43 -23.26 26.54 -1.40
CA ALA A 43 -22.14 25.90 -2.11
C ALA A 43 -21.45 26.84 -3.12
N SER A 44 -22.20 27.67 -3.84
CA SER A 44 -21.62 28.63 -4.81
C SER A 44 -20.87 29.78 -4.15
N ARG A 45 -21.22 30.17 -2.91
CA ARG A 45 -20.50 31.19 -2.13
C ARG A 45 -19.26 30.61 -1.44
N GLN A 46 -19.29 29.33 -1.07
CA GLN A 46 -18.17 28.64 -0.44
C GLN A 46 -17.08 28.28 -1.45
N TYR A 47 -17.44 27.95 -2.69
CA TYR A 47 -16.53 27.68 -3.82
C TYR A 47 -15.63 28.88 -4.17
N LYS A 48 -16.16 30.10 -4.15
CA LYS A 48 -15.39 31.31 -4.46
C LYS A 48 -14.43 31.74 -3.34
N ARG A 49 -14.71 31.35 -2.09
CA ARG A 49 -13.86 31.64 -0.92
C ARG A 49 -12.76 30.59 -0.75
N THR A 50 -12.99 29.35 -1.18
CA THR A 50 -11.97 28.29 -1.21
C THR A 50 -10.92 28.53 -2.27
N TYR A 51 -11.25 29.07 -3.45
CA TYR A 51 -10.25 29.40 -4.48
C TYR A 51 -9.23 30.48 -4.04
N GLN A 52 -9.68 31.50 -3.30
CA GLN A 52 -8.79 32.55 -2.77
C GLN A 52 -7.95 32.05 -1.58
N LEU A 53 -8.44 31.09 -0.80
CA LEU A 53 -7.67 30.43 0.25
C LEU A 53 -6.69 29.39 -0.33
N HIS A 54 -7.05 28.72 -1.43
CA HIS A 54 -6.16 27.84 -2.21
C HIS A 54 -5.00 28.65 -2.79
N SER A 55 -5.24 29.84 -3.35
CA SER A 55 -4.13 30.69 -3.85
C SER A 55 -3.20 31.20 -2.75
N LEU A 56 -3.71 31.40 -1.53
CA LEU A 56 -2.91 31.84 -0.37
C LEU A 56 -2.14 30.68 0.29
N LEU A 57 -2.71 29.48 0.34
CA LEU A 57 -2.01 28.27 0.81
C LEU A 57 -0.95 27.79 -0.20
N VAL A 58 -1.22 27.93 -1.50
CA VAL A 58 -0.23 27.63 -2.56
C VAL A 58 0.96 28.59 -2.51
N SER A 59 0.77 29.87 -2.14
CA SER A 59 1.89 30.82 -2.04
C SER A 59 2.90 30.56 -0.91
N VAL A 60 2.59 29.67 0.04
CA VAL A 60 3.49 29.30 1.15
C VAL A 60 4.14 27.91 0.94
N GLY A 61 3.71 27.13 -0.07
CA GLY A 61 4.10 25.72 -0.26
C GLY A 61 4.85 25.37 -1.56
N LEU A 62 5.29 26.35 -2.35
CA LEU A 62 5.81 26.13 -3.71
C LEU A 62 7.24 25.53 -3.83
N ASN A 63 7.88 25.10 -2.74
CA ASN A 63 9.20 24.45 -2.82
C ASN A 63 9.16 22.93 -2.57
N GLU A 64 8.09 22.39 -2.00
CA GLU A 64 8.00 20.96 -1.64
C GLU A 64 7.47 20.11 -2.81
N LEU A 65 6.49 20.60 -3.58
CA LEU A 65 5.90 19.82 -4.68
C LEU A 65 6.87 19.60 -5.85
N GLU A 66 7.69 20.60 -6.20
CA GLU A 66 8.76 20.45 -7.21
C GLU A 66 9.82 19.42 -6.77
N MET A 67 10.08 19.30 -5.47
CA MET A 67 11.06 18.35 -4.92
C MET A 67 10.61 16.88 -5.05
N PHE A 68 9.31 16.61 -5.16
CA PHE A 68 8.78 15.24 -5.27
C PHE A 68 8.40 14.82 -6.69
N GLU A 69 8.39 15.73 -7.68
CA GLU A 69 8.00 15.40 -9.05
C GLU A 69 8.79 14.24 -9.64
N TRP A 70 10.09 14.13 -9.36
CA TRP A 70 10.92 13.03 -9.85
C TRP A 70 10.41 11.64 -9.41
N SER A 71 9.64 11.56 -8.31
CA SER A 71 9.12 10.31 -7.75
C SER A 71 7.83 9.82 -8.43
N PHE A 72 7.14 10.69 -9.17
CA PHE A 72 5.88 10.36 -9.85
C PHE A 72 5.77 10.86 -11.30
N ALA A 73 6.79 11.56 -11.82
CA ALA A 73 6.85 12.04 -13.21
C ALA A 73 6.73 10.90 -14.25
N GLY A 74 7.11 9.69 -13.85
CA GLY A 74 7.03 8.48 -14.65
C GLY A 74 5.66 7.80 -14.71
N ILE A 75 4.66 8.33 -13.99
CA ILE A 75 3.33 7.73 -13.97
C ILE A 75 2.65 7.93 -15.32
N ASN A 76 2.16 6.83 -15.89
CA ASN A 76 1.51 6.87 -17.19
C ASN A 76 0.09 7.45 -17.09
N THR A 77 -0.05 8.73 -17.45
CA THR A 77 -1.33 9.45 -17.48
C THR A 77 -2.20 9.11 -18.69
N SER A 78 -1.65 8.44 -19.71
CA SER A 78 -2.43 7.96 -20.86
C SER A 78 -3.33 6.77 -20.52
N LEU A 79 -3.05 6.08 -19.42
CA LEU A 79 -3.87 4.99 -18.91
C LEU A 79 -4.95 5.55 -17.97
N PRO A 80 -6.24 5.49 -18.36
CA PRO A 80 -7.31 6.16 -17.61
C PRO A 80 -7.34 5.77 -16.13
N GLY A 81 -7.16 4.48 -15.82
CA GLY A 81 -7.22 3.94 -14.46
C GLY A 81 -5.91 3.95 -13.65
N ALA A 82 -4.77 4.38 -14.21
CA ALA A 82 -3.48 4.38 -13.49
C ALA A 82 -2.94 5.80 -13.19
N GLY A 83 -3.37 6.79 -13.97
CA GLY A 83 -3.01 8.19 -13.78
C GLY A 83 -3.76 9.17 -14.70
N GLY A 84 -4.71 8.68 -15.49
CA GLY A 84 -5.54 9.51 -16.37
C GLY A 84 -6.80 10.04 -15.68
N ASP A 85 -7.69 10.64 -16.48
CA ASP A 85 -8.86 11.35 -15.98
C ASP A 85 -9.82 10.47 -15.16
N ASP A 86 -9.97 9.19 -15.50
CA ASP A 86 -10.81 8.25 -14.75
C ASP A 86 -10.24 8.00 -13.35
N CYS A 87 -8.91 7.97 -13.18
CA CYS A 87 -8.24 7.80 -11.89
C CYS A 87 -8.39 9.06 -11.01
N VAL A 88 -8.15 10.24 -11.58
CA VAL A 88 -8.25 11.51 -10.85
C VAL A 88 -9.69 11.78 -10.43
N ASN A 89 -10.64 11.56 -11.34
CA ASN A 89 -12.05 11.84 -11.12
C ASN A 89 -12.85 10.65 -10.59
N TYR A 90 -12.18 9.55 -10.22
CA TYR A 90 -12.81 8.31 -9.77
C TYR A 90 -13.81 8.54 -8.63
N LEU A 91 -13.44 9.39 -7.66
CA LEU A 91 -14.23 9.70 -6.47
C LEU A 91 -14.12 11.19 -6.10
N PRO A 92 -15.23 11.87 -5.77
CA PRO A 92 -15.18 13.28 -5.37
C PRO A 92 -14.50 13.44 -4.01
N ALA A 93 -13.80 14.57 -3.81
CA ALA A 93 -13.01 14.84 -2.61
C ALA A 93 -13.83 14.79 -1.30
N SER A 94 -15.11 15.20 -1.34
CA SER A 94 -16.01 15.11 -0.18
C SER A 94 -16.30 13.67 0.23
N GLN A 95 -16.50 12.77 -0.75
CA GLN A 95 -16.69 11.35 -0.48
C GLN A 95 -15.39 10.73 0.01
N ARG A 96 -14.25 11.05 -0.61
CA ARG A 96 -12.92 10.60 -0.15
C ARG A 96 -12.69 10.97 1.32
N LEU A 97 -13.00 12.22 1.71
CA LEU A 97 -12.85 12.68 3.10
C LEU A 97 -13.79 11.94 4.06
N LEU A 98 -15.07 11.76 3.67
CA LEU A 98 -16.05 11.07 4.51
C LEU A 98 -15.67 9.59 4.70
N GLU A 99 -15.27 8.91 3.63
CA GLU A 99 -14.78 7.53 3.68
C GLU A 99 -13.53 7.43 4.55
N THR A 100 -12.56 8.33 4.38
CA THR A 100 -11.36 8.37 5.23
C THR A 100 -11.71 8.52 6.71
N LEU A 101 -12.55 9.48 7.08
CA LEU A 101 -12.90 9.69 8.49
C LEU A 101 -13.64 8.49 9.08
N THR A 102 -14.61 7.95 8.34
CA THR A 102 -15.46 6.84 8.81
C THR A 102 -14.66 5.55 8.93
N ILE A 103 -13.92 5.18 7.89
CA ILE A 103 -13.16 3.93 7.82
C ILE A 103 -11.99 3.98 8.80
N THR A 104 -11.28 5.11 8.89
CA THR A 104 -10.23 5.28 9.90
C THR A 104 -10.78 5.10 11.31
N GLY A 105 -11.93 5.69 11.63
CA GLY A 105 -12.56 5.53 12.96
C GLY A 105 -12.88 4.08 13.30
N VAL A 106 -13.50 3.35 12.36
CA VAL A 106 -13.85 1.93 12.53
C VAL A 106 -12.61 1.06 12.72
N PHE A 107 -11.61 1.17 11.84
CA PHE A 107 -10.43 0.31 11.90
C PHE A 107 -9.44 0.73 13.00
N ALA A 108 -9.44 1.99 13.44
CA ALA A 108 -8.74 2.40 14.65
C ALA A 108 -9.37 1.76 15.90
N TYR A 109 -10.71 1.76 16.00
CA TYR A 109 -11.41 1.06 17.07
C TYR A 109 -11.10 -0.45 17.07
N LEU A 110 -11.16 -1.10 15.91
CA LEU A 110 -10.83 -2.52 15.79
C LEU A 110 -9.37 -2.82 16.16
N SER A 111 -8.43 -1.95 15.79
CA SER A 111 -7.02 -2.08 16.20
C SER A 111 -6.87 -1.96 17.72
N ILE A 112 -7.50 -0.96 18.34
CA ILE A 112 -7.49 -0.76 19.80
C ILE A 112 -8.13 -1.94 20.53
N TRP A 113 -9.16 -2.54 19.94
CA TRP A 113 -9.80 -3.75 20.46
C TRP A 113 -8.91 -5.00 20.32
N ALA A 114 -8.20 -5.16 19.20
CA ALA A 114 -7.39 -6.35 18.92
C ALA A 114 -6.06 -6.37 19.69
N LEU A 115 -5.40 -5.22 19.83
CA LEU A 115 -4.09 -5.10 20.48
C LEU A 115 -4.00 -5.75 21.88
N PRO A 116 -4.92 -5.53 22.83
CA PRO A 116 -4.85 -6.15 24.15
C PRO A 116 -5.19 -7.64 24.15
N ARG A 117 -5.70 -8.18 23.03
CA ARG A 117 -6.09 -9.60 22.89
C ARG A 117 -5.01 -10.44 22.20
N LEU A 118 -3.91 -9.83 21.78
CA LEU A 118 -2.82 -10.55 21.12
C LEU A 118 -2.17 -11.57 22.06
N THR A 119 -2.15 -12.82 21.61
CA THR A 119 -1.55 -13.93 22.32
C THR A 119 -0.11 -14.18 21.84
N PHE A 120 0.85 -14.19 22.75
CA PHE A 120 2.26 -14.48 22.43
C PHE A 120 2.67 -15.87 22.95
N PRO A 121 3.61 -16.56 22.27
CA PRO A 121 4.14 -17.83 22.78
C PRO A 121 4.92 -17.60 24.09
N ALA A 122 4.75 -18.53 25.04
CA ALA A 122 5.35 -18.43 26.38
C ALA A 122 6.87 -18.63 26.39
N PHE A 123 7.40 -19.39 25.43
CA PHE A 123 8.82 -19.60 25.23
C PHE A 123 9.16 -19.39 23.76
N ILE A 124 10.26 -18.68 23.52
CA ILE A 124 10.67 -18.29 22.19
C ILE A 124 12.02 -18.94 21.90
N LEU A 125 12.00 -20.07 21.18
CA LEU A 125 13.24 -20.61 20.65
C LEU A 125 13.74 -19.74 19.50
N PRO A 126 15.07 -19.50 19.43
CA PRO A 126 15.65 -18.94 18.22
C PRO A 126 15.34 -19.88 17.05
N GLY A 127 14.93 -19.28 15.92
CA GLY A 127 14.67 -20.07 14.72
C GLY A 127 15.93 -20.76 14.22
N ASN A 128 15.79 -21.97 13.68
CA ASN A 128 16.93 -22.70 13.13
C ASN A 128 17.52 -21.93 11.92
N SER A 129 18.84 -21.74 11.93
CA SER A 129 19.55 -21.12 10.81
C SER A 129 19.69 -22.13 9.68
N ASN A 130 18.78 -22.08 8.70
CA ASN A 130 18.85 -22.91 7.49
C ASN A 130 19.55 -22.11 6.36
N PRO A 131 20.62 -22.64 5.73
CA PRO A 131 21.29 -21.95 4.62
C PRO A 131 20.35 -21.67 3.44
N MET A 132 19.34 -22.53 3.20
CA MET A 132 18.32 -22.31 2.17
C MET A 132 17.49 -21.05 2.47
N ARG A 133 17.06 -20.89 3.72
CA ARG A 133 16.31 -19.72 4.19
C ARG A 133 17.13 -18.44 4.01
N GLN A 134 18.40 -18.47 4.41
CA GLN A 134 19.31 -17.34 4.24
C GLN A 134 19.50 -17.00 2.76
N GLY A 135 19.70 -18.00 1.91
CA GLY A 135 19.79 -17.83 0.47
C GLY A 135 18.55 -17.18 -0.13
N LEU A 136 17.34 -17.63 0.26
CA LEU A 136 16.09 -17.05 -0.20
C LEU A 136 15.90 -15.60 0.22
N LEU A 137 16.29 -15.24 1.44
CA LEU A 137 16.24 -13.85 1.92
C LEU A 137 17.22 -12.95 1.13
N VAL A 138 18.43 -13.43 0.85
CA VAL A 138 19.40 -12.72 0.00
C VAL A 138 18.85 -12.50 -1.40
N ILE A 139 18.30 -13.55 -2.03
CA ILE A 139 17.66 -13.47 -3.35
C ILE A 139 16.51 -12.45 -3.31
N HIS A 140 15.67 -12.48 -2.28
CA HIS A 140 14.56 -11.54 -2.12
C HIS A 140 15.01 -10.08 -2.06
N CYS A 141 16.11 -9.81 -1.36
CA CYS A 141 16.66 -8.46 -1.27
C CYS A 141 17.25 -7.99 -2.60
N ILE A 142 17.92 -8.88 -3.34
CA ILE A 142 18.43 -8.56 -4.68
C ILE A 142 17.26 -8.25 -5.61
N VAL A 143 16.24 -9.10 -5.65
CA VAL A 143 15.03 -8.92 -6.48
C VAL A 143 14.33 -7.61 -6.14
N PHE A 144 14.17 -7.30 -4.85
CA PHE A 144 13.57 -6.04 -4.40
C PHE A 144 14.40 -4.81 -4.80
N GLY A 145 15.73 -4.90 -4.68
CA GLY A 145 16.64 -3.83 -5.12
C GLY A 145 16.54 -3.58 -6.63
N ILE A 146 16.41 -4.64 -7.43
CA ILE A 146 16.20 -4.53 -8.88
C ILE A 146 14.85 -3.88 -9.19
N GLU A 147 13.75 -4.33 -8.56
CA GLU A 147 12.42 -3.71 -8.73
C GLU A 147 12.44 -2.22 -8.37
N LEU A 148 13.10 -1.87 -7.24
CA LEU A 148 13.25 -0.48 -6.83
C LEU A 148 14.07 0.33 -7.86
N GLY A 149 15.13 -0.28 -8.40
CA GLY A 149 15.94 0.30 -9.48
C GLY A 149 15.12 0.61 -10.73
N PHE A 150 14.23 -0.29 -11.16
CA PHE A 150 13.29 -0.04 -12.26
C PHE A 150 12.35 1.13 -11.97
N LYS A 151 11.80 1.22 -10.75
CA LYS A 151 10.91 2.33 -10.35
C LYS A 151 11.64 3.68 -10.30
N CYS A 152 12.89 3.70 -9.84
CA CYS A 152 13.72 4.89 -9.90
C CYS A 152 14.03 5.29 -11.35
N ALA A 153 14.42 4.34 -12.20
CA ALA A 153 14.78 4.61 -13.59
C ALA A 153 13.59 5.12 -14.43
N THR A 154 12.38 4.67 -14.12
CA THR A 154 11.16 5.09 -14.80
C THR A 154 10.53 6.34 -14.20
N GLY A 155 11.01 6.85 -13.06
CA GLY A 155 10.39 7.99 -12.36
C GLY A 155 9.04 7.65 -11.71
N SER A 156 8.82 6.37 -11.39
CA SER A 156 7.55 5.84 -10.89
C SER A 156 7.66 5.34 -9.44
N LEU A 157 8.56 5.96 -8.67
CA LEU A 157 8.91 5.59 -7.30
C LEU A 157 7.72 5.67 -6.32
N LEU A 158 6.71 6.48 -6.60
CA LEU A 158 5.47 6.53 -5.83
C LEU A 158 4.87 5.13 -5.61
N TRP A 159 4.96 4.25 -6.62
CA TRP A 159 4.48 2.88 -6.53
C TRP A 159 5.26 2.00 -5.54
N ALA A 160 6.39 2.47 -5.00
CA ALA A 160 7.09 1.78 -3.90
C ALA A 160 6.29 1.81 -2.59
N LEU A 161 5.28 2.68 -2.47
CA LEU A 161 4.32 2.67 -1.37
C LEU A 161 3.23 1.60 -1.54
N ASN A 162 3.23 0.83 -2.63
CA ASN A 162 2.28 -0.26 -2.76
C ASN A 162 2.46 -1.28 -1.61
N PRO A 163 1.36 -1.83 -1.04
CA PRO A 163 1.43 -2.74 0.10
C PRO A 163 2.42 -3.89 -0.03
N CYS A 164 2.56 -4.48 -1.23
CA CYS A 164 3.51 -5.58 -1.47
C CYS A 164 4.98 -5.15 -1.28
N HIS A 165 5.31 -3.90 -1.58
CA HIS A 165 6.67 -3.36 -1.42
C HIS A 165 6.95 -3.03 0.03
N ILE A 166 5.98 -2.43 0.73
CA ILE A 166 6.06 -2.23 2.18
C ILE A 166 6.20 -3.58 2.90
N LEU A 167 5.46 -4.59 2.45
CA LEU A 167 5.56 -5.95 2.98
C LEU A 167 6.95 -6.55 2.73
N THR A 168 7.54 -6.35 1.55
CA THR A 168 8.94 -6.74 1.29
C THR A 168 9.89 -6.03 2.25
N VAL A 169 9.74 -4.72 2.47
CA VAL A 169 10.58 -3.98 3.43
C VAL A 169 10.45 -4.57 4.82
N LEU A 170 9.22 -4.77 5.33
CA LEU A 170 8.97 -5.40 6.62
C LEU A 170 9.64 -6.77 6.70
N GLN A 171 9.37 -7.63 5.72
CA GLN A 171 9.93 -8.97 5.61
C GLN A 171 11.47 -8.97 5.62
N VAL A 172 12.12 -8.04 4.93
CA VAL A 172 13.58 -7.91 4.93
C VAL A 172 14.08 -7.37 6.27
N SER A 173 13.44 -6.34 6.83
CA SER A 173 13.90 -5.64 8.04
C SER A 173 13.99 -6.54 9.27
N PHE A 174 13.03 -7.44 9.52
CA PHE A 174 13.09 -8.31 10.70
C PHE A 174 13.84 -9.62 10.46
N ASN A 175 13.88 -10.13 9.22
CA ASN A 175 14.63 -11.34 8.90
C ASN A 175 16.12 -11.09 8.63
N SER A 176 16.50 -9.85 8.35
CA SER A 176 17.80 -9.51 7.76
C SER A 176 18.52 -8.37 8.47
N VAL A 177 18.61 -8.44 9.80
CA VAL A 177 19.66 -7.69 10.53
C VAL A 177 21.07 -7.96 9.95
N PRO A 178 21.42 -9.15 9.42
CA PRO A 178 22.73 -9.32 8.81
C PRO A 178 22.91 -8.67 7.43
N LEU A 179 21.86 -8.31 6.67
CA LEU A 179 22.06 -7.88 5.29
C LEU A 179 22.42 -6.39 5.13
N PHE A 180 21.91 -5.49 5.98
CA PHE A 180 22.37 -4.10 5.99
C PHE A 180 23.85 -4.03 6.39
N THR A 181 24.26 -4.85 7.36
CA THR A 181 25.66 -5.04 7.73
C THR A 181 26.46 -5.66 6.58
N VAL A 182 25.97 -6.71 5.91
CA VAL A 182 26.67 -7.36 4.78
C VAL A 182 26.79 -6.45 3.55
N LEU A 183 25.76 -5.69 3.20
CA LEU A 183 25.78 -4.74 2.07
C LEU A 183 26.70 -3.56 2.39
N PHE A 184 26.66 -3.05 3.63
CA PHE A 184 27.61 -2.05 4.12
C PHE A 184 29.05 -2.60 4.12
N LEU A 185 29.29 -3.84 4.53
CA LEU A 185 30.61 -4.48 4.50
C LEU A 185 31.11 -4.74 3.07
N ILE A 186 30.23 -5.11 2.13
CA ILE A 186 30.56 -5.32 0.71
C ILE A 186 30.86 -3.98 0.01
N LEU A 187 30.12 -2.92 0.32
CA LEU A 187 30.33 -1.59 -0.27
C LEU A 187 31.50 -0.82 0.36
N TYR A 188 31.81 -1.06 1.64
CA TYR A 188 32.91 -0.39 2.35
C TYR A 188 34.19 -1.23 2.53
N GLY A 189 34.25 -2.46 1.99
CA GLY A 189 35.48 -3.25 1.91
C GLY A 189 36.10 -3.64 3.26
N VAL A 190 35.32 -3.68 4.34
CA VAL A 190 35.82 -4.10 5.66
C VAL A 190 35.81 -5.63 5.72
N GLY A 191 36.98 -6.22 5.44
CA GLY A 191 37.21 -7.65 5.62
C GLY A 191 37.06 -8.05 7.09
N SER A 192 36.56 -9.27 7.29
CA SER A 192 36.56 -10.04 8.56
C SER A 192 35.62 -9.56 9.68
N VAL A 193 34.30 -9.77 9.50
CA VAL A 193 33.41 -10.04 10.64
C VAL A 193 33.08 -11.54 10.60
N PRO A 194 33.35 -12.32 11.67
CA PRO A 194 33.07 -13.75 11.69
C PRO A 194 31.56 -14.02 11.60
N MET A 195 31.15 -14.87 10.65
CA MET A 195 29.75 -15.28 10.38
C MET A 195 28.96 -15.66 11.66
N ASN A 196 29.65 -16.21 12.66
CA ASN A 196 29.14 -16.64 13.95
C ASN A 196 28.61 -15.51 14.83
N GLU A 197 29.15 -14.29 14.74
CA GLU A 197 28.65 -13.11 15.47
C GLU A 197 27.42 -12.48 14.78
N ILE A 198 27.42 -12.51 13.44
CA ILE A 198 26.32 -12.05 12.58
C ILE A 198 25.05 -12.92 12.79
N ILE A 199 25.21 -14.22 13.06
CA ILE A 199 24.11 -15.16 13.33
C ILE A 199 23.42 -14.86 14.68
N MET A 200 24.16 -14.44 15.72
CA MET A 200 23.56 -13.97 16.98
C MET A 200 22.83 -12.63 16.83
N LEU A 201 23.19 -11.85 15.81
CA LEU A 201 22.56 -10.57 15.50
C LEU A 201 21.33 -10.70 14.57
N ALA A 202 21.05 -11.88 13.99
CA ALA A 202 19.96 -12.13 13.03
C ALA A 202 18.55 -12.13 13.64
N CYS A 203 18.32 -11.20 14.56
CA CYS A 203 17.20 -11.04 15.48
C CYS A 203 17.25 -12.00 16.67
N GLN A 204 17.63 -11.45 17.82
CA GLN A 204 17.37 -12.07 19.11
C GLN A 204 15.88 -12.40 19.21
N PRO A 205 15.51 -13.59 19.72
CA PRO A 205 14.12 -13.97 19.88
C PRO A 205 13.36 -12.88 20.64
N SER A 206 12.40 -12.23 19.98
CA SER A 206 11.65 -11.12 20.54
C SER A 206 10.19 -11.17 20.13
N HIS A 207 9.33 -10.59 20.99
CA HIS A 207 7.91 -10.43 20.71
C HIS A 207 7.67 -9.59 19.44
N LEU A 208 8.57 -8.66 19.12
CA LEU A 208 8.47 -7.85 17.91
C LEU A 208 8.63 -8.68 16.63
N VAL A 209 9.57 -9.63 16.59
CA VAL A 209 9.73 -10.54 15.44
C VAL A 209 8.49 -11.39 15.26
N THR A 210 7.96 -11.93 16.35
CA THR A 210 6.74 -12.74 16.33
C THR A 210 5.54 -11.91 15.85
N LEU A 211 5.40 -10.68 16.35
CA LEU A 211 4.36 -9.73 15.95
C LEU A 211 4.44 -9.45 14.44
N LEU A 212 5.61 -9.05 13.94
CA LEU A 212 5.81 -8.72 12.53
C LEU A 212 5.58 -9.92 11.61
N PHE A 213 6.07 -11.11 12.00
CA PHE A 213 5.86 -12.34 11.24
C PHE A 213 4.38 -12.70 11.15
N ARG A 214 3.65 -12.68 12.27
CA ARG A 214 2.20 -12.98 12.27
C ARG A 214 1.40 -11.95 11.50
N LEU A 215 1.68 -10.66 11.67
CA LEU A 215 1.06 -9.60 10.87
C LEU A 215 1.32 -9.82 9.37
N GLN A 216 2.56 -10.15 9.00
CA GLN A 216 2.91 -10.48 7.61
C GLN A 216 2.07 -11.64 7.08
N MET A 217 1.90 -12.73 7.83
CA MET A 217 1.12 -13.90 7.40
C MET A 217 -0.32 -13.52 7.02
N HIS A 218 -0.93 -12.58 7.74
CA HIS A 218 -2.28 -12.07 7.44
C HIS A 218 -2.33 -11.01 6.34
N MET A 219 -1.20 -10.40 5.99
CA MET A 219 -1.08 -9.39 4.92
C MET A 219 -0.64 -10.00 3.57
N LEU A 220 -0.64 -11.33 3.44
CA LEU A 220 -0.31 -12.05 2.19
C LEU A 220 -1.42 -11.97 1.12
N ASN A 221 -2.58 -11.38 1.44
CA ASN A 221 -3.67 -11.17 0.48
C ASN A 221 -3.25 -10.28 -0.69
N GLY A 222 -2.39 -9.28 -0.47
CA GLY A 222 -1.87 -8.40 -1.53
C GLY A 222 -1.09 -9.18 -2.61
N PRO A 223 -0.04 -9.92 -2.24
CA PRO A 223 0.72 -10.72 -3.21
C PRO A 223 -0.10 -11.78 -3.95
N LEU A 224 -1.08 -12.40 -3.28
CA LEU A 224 -2.00 -13.33 -3.93
C LEU A 224 -2.84 -12.65 -5.01
N LEU A 225 -3.43 -11.49 -4.71
CA LEU A 225 -4.22 -10.71 -5.67
C LEU A 225 -3.37 -10.22 -6.84
N ALA A 226 -2.12 -9.82 -6.59
CA ALA A 226 -1.18 -9.40 -7.61
C ALA A 226 -0.81 -10.54 -8.59
N LEU A 227 -0.68 -11.79 -8.09
CA LEU A 227 -0.44 -12.94 -8.97
C LEU A 227 -1.71 -13.36 -9.74
N ALA A 228 -2.89 -13.22 -9.13
CA ALA A 228 -4.17 -13.57 -9.76
C ALA A 228 -4.62 -12.55 -10.81
N PHE A 229 -4.39 -11.26 -10.54
CA PHE A 229 -4.79 -10.13 -11.39
C PHE A 229 -3.57 -9.23 -11.65
N PRO A 230 -2.61 -9.68 -12.47
CA PRO A 230 -1.34 -8.99 -12.65
C PRO A 230 -1.51 -7.70 -13.45
N VAL A 231 -1.03 -6.59 -12.89
CA VAL A 231 -1.00 -5.28 -13.55
C VAL A 231 0.34 -5.12 -14.28
N LEU A 232 0.36 -5.51 -15.55
CA LEU A 232 1.58 -5.51 -16.38
C LEU A 232 1.63 -4.37 -17.40
N ASN A 233 0.52 -3.67 -17.62
CA ASN A 233 0.36 -2.59 -18.59
C ASN A 233 1.16 -1.31 -18.29
N THR A 234 1.66 -1.17 -17.06
CA THR A 234 2.52 -0.05 -16.64
C THR A 234 4.01 -0.39 -16.63
N ARG A 235 4.37 -1.64 -16.97
CA ARG A 235 5.75 -2.15 -16.97
C ARG A 235 6.32 -2.08 -18.38
N GLN A 236 7.29 -1.18 -18.60
CA GLN A 236 7.82 -0.85 -19.93
C GLN A 236 9.22 -1.40 -20.20
N LEU A 237 10.01 -1.66 -19.15
CA LEU A 237 11.39 -2.12 -19.33
C LEU A 237 11.46 -3.66 -19.45
N PRO A 238 12.41 -4.19 -20.23
CA PRO A 238 12.63 -5.62 -20.30
C PRO A 238 12.96 -6.16 -18.90
N PHE A 239 12.44 -7.35 -18.60
CA PHE A 239 12.55 -8.06 -17.30
C PHE A 239 11.75 -7.48 -16.12
N GLU A 240 11.08 -6.33 -16.22
CA GLU A 240 10.22 -5.83 -15.15
C GLU A 240 9.09 -6.79 -14.79
N TRP A 241 8.51 -7.46 -15.79
CA TRP A 241 7.50 -8.51 -15.61
C TRP A 241 8.07 -9.75 -14.93
N THR A 242 9.29 -10.17 -15.26
CA THR A 242 9.95 -11.32 -14.62
C THR A 242 10.22 -11.02 -13.15
N VAL A 243 10.80 -9.85 -12.86
CA VAL A 243 11.10 -9.40 -11.49
C VAL A 243 9.82 -9.27 -10.67
N TYR A 244 8.74 -8.76 -11.26
CA TYR A 244 7.41 -8.74 -10.64
C TYR A 244 6.98 -10.10 -10.12
N PHE A 245 6.92 -11.12 -11.00
CA PHE A 245 6.46 -12.45 -10.62
C PHE A 245 7.39 -13.09 -9.58
N ILE A 246 8.71 -12.97 -9.76
CA ILE A 246 9.68 -13.51 -8.81
C ILE A 246 9.49 -12.85 -7.44
N GLN A 247 9.35 -11.52 -7.37
CA GLN A 247 9.15 -10.82 -6.10
C GLN A 247 7.88 -11.29 -5.38
N HIS A 248 6.76 -11.38 -6.10
CA HIS A 248 5.47 -11.77 -5.52
C HIS A 248 5.45 -13.24 -5.09
N LEU A 249 6.12 -14.13 -5.83
CA LEU A 249 6.31 -15.51 -5.41
C LEU A 249 7.18 -15.60 -4.15
N LEU A 250 8.26 -14.83 -4.05
CA LEU A 250 9.14 -14.80 -2.87
C LEU A 250 8.43 -14.24 -1.63
N LEU A 251 7.55 -13.24 -1.79
CA LEU A 251 6.71 -12.72 -0.71
C LEU A 251 5.81 -13.80 -0.08
N LEU A 252 5.35 -14.77 -0.89
CA LEU A 252 4.52 -15.88 -0.41
C LEU A 252 5.38 -17.04 0.11
N LEU A 253 6.43 -17.40 -0.63
CA LEU A 253 7.23 -18.59 -0.36
C LEU A 253 8.04 -18.48 0.94
N ILE A 254 8.69 -17.33 1.17
CA ILE A 254 9.56 -17.13 2.33
C ILE A 254 8.81 -17.32 3.65
N PRO A 255 7.70 -16.62 3.94
CA PRO A 255 7.03 -16.78 5.23
C PRO A 255 6.46 -18.19 5.43
N VAL A 256 6.03 -18.88 4.36
CA VAL A 256 5.58 -20.28 4.43
C VAL A 256 6.74 -21.23 4.78
N LEU A 257 7.91 -21.04 4.16
CA LEU A 257 9.11 -21.83 4.48
C LEU A 257 9.69 -21.51 5.86
N MET A 258 9.27 -20.38 6.44
CA MET A 258 9.71 -19.95 7.76
C MET A 258 8.89 -20.50 8.89
N LEU A 259 7.69 -20.98 8.59
CA LEU A 259 6.70 -21.40 9.57
C LEU A 259 7.25 -22.53 10.46
N ASP A 260 7.38 -22.25 11.75
CA ASP A 260 7.77 -23.25 12.75
C ASP A 260 7.15 -22.89 14.10
N GLN A 261 6.22 -23.74 14.55
CA GLN A 261 5.44 -23.57 15.78
C GLN A 261 6.29 -23.56 17.05
N THR A 262 7.53 -24.07 16.99
CA THR A 262 8.43 -24.11 18.14
C THR A 262 9.27 -22.84 18.29
N THR A 263 9.26 -21.94 17.29
CA THR A 263 10.17 -20.79 17.20
C THR A 263 9.45 -19.43 17.21
N VAL A 264 10.21 -18.34 17.05
CA VAL A 264 9.69 -16.98 16.77
C VAL A 264 8.75 -16.92 15.55
N TYR A 265 8.82 -17.87 14.61
CA TYR A 265 8.03 -17.92 13.39
C TYR A 265 6.77 -18.79 13.56
N SER A 266 6.13 -18.68 14.72
CA SER A 266 4.89 -19.38 15.04
C SER A 266 3.66 -18.55 14.66
N VAL A 267 2.56 -19.24 14.32
CA VAL A 267 1.25 -18.64 14.08
C VAL A 267 0.30 -18.98 15.20
N GLU A 268 -0.68 -18.10 15.42
CA GLU A 268 -1.76 -18.30 16.37
C GLU A 268 -2.70 -19.47 15.99
N PRO A 269 -3.47 -20.00 16.95
CA PRO A 269 -4.57 -20.91 16.68
C PRO A 269 -5.62 -20.31 15.73
N LEU A 270 -6.28 -21.15 14.94
CA LEU A 270 -7.26 -20.70 13.92
C LEU A 270 -8.51 -20.00 14.49
N ASP A 271 -8.78 -20.17 15.78
CA ASP A 271 -9.88 -19.52 16.50
C ASP A 271 -9.52 -18.12 17.03
N ASP A 272 -8.22 -17.75 17.07
CA ASP A 272 -7.78 -16.41 17.47
C ASP A 272 -7.85 -15.44 16.29
N VAL A 273 -9.03 -14.85 16.11
CA VAL A 273 -9.27 -13.84 15.05
C VAL A 273 -8.59 -12.49 15.33
N SER A 274 -8.03 -12.27 16.53
CA SER A 274 -7.48 -10.98 16.94
C SER A 274 -6.34 -10.54 16.02
N TRP A 275 -5.50 -11.50 15.60
CA TRP A 275 -4.38 -11.28 14.68
C TRP A 275 -4.84 -10.88 13.28
N SER A 276 -5.84 -11.58 12.74
CA SER A 276 -6.42 -11.26 11.44
C SER A 276 -7.11 -9.89 11.44
N VAL A 277 -7.89 -9.59 12.49
CA VAL A 277 -8.53 -8.28 12.66
C VAL A 277 -7.51 -7.16 12.74
N LEU A 278 -6.44 -7.34 13.53
CA LEU A 278 -5.38 -6.33 13.64
C LEU A 278 -4.66 -6.11 12.30
N ALA A 279 -4.25 -7.18 11.62
CA ALA A 279 -3.55 -7.09 10.35
C ALA A 279 -4.39 -6.41 9.27
N LEU A 280 -5.67 -6.79 9.14
CA LEU A 280 -6.60 -6.12 8.23
C LEU A 280 -6.78 -4.65 8.61
N SER A 281 -6.91 -4.35 9.91
CA SER A 281 -7.06 -2.97 10.38
C SER A 281 -5.85 -2.11 10.03
N LEU A 282 -4.64 -2.62 10.27
CA LEU A 282 -3.39 -1.93 9.91
C LEU A 282 -3.28 -1.76 8.38
N GLN A 283 -3.65 -2.79 7.61
CA GLN A 283 -3.65 -2.71 6.15
C GLN A 283 -4.61 -1.62 5.65
N ILE A 284 -5.82 -1.54 6.19
CA ILE A 284 -6.81 -0.52 5.80
C ILE A 284 -6.40 0.87 6.28
N LEU A 285 -5.93 1.00 7.52
CA LEU A 285 -5.42 2.27 8.05
C LEU A 285 -4.26 2.79 7.20
N TYR A 286 -3.36 1.93 6.73
CA TYR A 286 -2.29 2.32 5.79
C TYR A 286 -2.85 2.94 4.50
N HIS A 287 -3.88 2.34 3.90
CA HIS A 287 -4.49 2.88 2.68
C HIS A 287 -5.15 4.24 2.94
N PHE A 288 -5.89 4.41 4.03
CA PHE A 288 -6.66 5.63 4.27
C PHE A 288 -5.88 6.76 4.95
N LEU A 289 -4.84 6.45 5.73
CA LEU A 289 -4.02 7.45 6.41
C LEU A 289 -2.74 7.83 5.64
N ILE A 290 -2.23 6.94 4.79
CA ILE A 290 -0.99 7.18 4.04
C ILE A 290 -1.26 7.33 2.55
N LEU A 291 -1.89 6.34 1.90
CA LEU A 291 -2.06 6.37 0.45
C LEU A 291 -3.11 7.39 0.00
N GLN A 292 -4.24 7.47 0.68
CA GLN A 292 -5.34 8.37 0.31
C GLN A 292 -4.95 9.86 0.38
N PRO A 293 -4.22 10.36 1.40
CA PRO A 293 -3.76 11.75 1.40
C PRO A 293 -2.76 12.06 0.30
N ILE A 294 -1.93 11.10 -0.12
CA ILE A 294 -1.00 11.27 -1.24
C ILE A 294 -1.76 11.35 -2.58
N ALA A 295 -2.96 10.77 -2.64
CA ALA A 295 -3.83 10.78 -3.81
C ALA A 295 -4.81 11.98 -3.87
N LEU A 296 -4.80 12.88 -2.87
CA LEU A 296 -5.64 14.09 -2.80
C LEU A 296 -4.88 15.32 -3.31
#